data_AF-A0A7Y2F1Y8-F1
#
_entry.id   AF-A0A7Y2F1Y8-F1
#
_cell.length_a   1.000
_cell.length_b   1.000
_cell.length_c   1.000
_cell.angle_alpha   90.00
_cell.angle_beta   90.00
_cell.angle_gamma   90.00
#
_symmetry.space_group_name_H-M   'P 1'
#
loop_
_entity.id
_entity.type
_entity.pdbx_description
1 polymer ?
#
loop_
_entity_poly.entity_id
_entity_poly.type
_entity_poly.pdbx_seq_one_letter_code
_entity_poly.pdbx_strand_id
1 'polypeptide(L)' 'MWQKTIKNFTQNPKNDILSGLTVALALVPEAVAFAFVAGIDPLVGLYGAFMMGI' A
#
# COMPACT_ATOMS: atom_id res chain seq x y z
N MET A 1 18.72 -27.17 -3.33
CA MET A 1 18.82 -25.85 -2.68
C MET A 1 17.73 -24.86 -3.14
N TRP A 2 17.27 -24.91 -4.40
CA TRP A 2 16.35 -23.90 -4.98
C TRP A 2 14.85 -24.03 -4.62
N GLN A 3 14.38 -25.19 -4.14
CA GLN A 3 12.95 -25.39 -3.88
C GLN A 3 12.43 -24.78 -2.57
N LYS A 4 13.33 -24.38 -1.65
CA LYS A 4 12.94 -23.89 -0.32
C LYS A 4 12.45 -22.43 -0.35
N THR A 5 12.80 -21.67 -1.37
CA THR A 5 12.48 -20.23 -1.47
C THR A 5 11.04 -19.97 -1.91
N ILE A 6 10.42 -20.87 -2.69
CA ILE A 6 9.10 -20.64 -3.30
C ILE A 6 7.95 -21.09 -2.36
N LYS A 7 8.22 -22.03 -1.43
CA LYS A 7 7.19 -22.58 -0.53
C LYS A 7 6.82 -21.70 0.67
N ASN A 8 7.51 -20.59 0.91
CA ASN A 8 7.30 -19.73 2.08
C ASN A 8 6.54 -18.42 1.75
N PHE A 9 5.67 -18.43 0.74
CA PHE A 9 5.01 -17.22 0.24
C PHE A 9 4.12 -16.53 1.29
N THR A 10 3.48 -17.30 2.18
CA THR A 10 2.62 -16.78 3.25
C THR A 10 2.83 -17.59 4.53
N GLN A 11 3.85 -17.25 5.30
CA GLN A 11 4.08 -17.88 6.60
C GLN A 11 3.03 -17.44 7.64
N ASN A 12 2.50 -16.20 7.52
CA ASN A 12 1.55 -15.61 8.48
C ASN A 12 0.51 -14.70 7.78
N PRO A 13 -0.55 -15.25 7.17
CA PRO A 13 -1.54 -14.46 6.43
C PRO A 13 -2.26 -13.40 7.29
N LYS A 14 -2.39 -13.62 8.61
CA LYS A 14 -2.93 -12.62 9.55
C LYS A 14 -2.06 -11.36 9.60
N ASN A 15 -0.74 -11.52 9.68
CA ASN A 15 0.18 -10.39 9.74
C ASN A 15 0.27 -9.67 8.39
N ASP A 16 0.22 -10.40 7.28
CA ASP A 16 0.29 -9.81 5.95
C ASP A 16 -0.95 -8.93 5.69
N ILE A 17 -2.14 -9.37 6.11
CA ILE A 17 -3.37 -8.57 6.01
C ILE A 17 -3.33 -7.37 6.97
N LEU A 18 -2.91 -7.57 8.22
CA LEU A 18 -2.83 -6.47 9.21
C LEU A 18 -1.79 -5.42 8.81
N SER A 19 -0.65 -5.83 8.26
CA SER A 19 0.39 -4.92 7.78
C SER A 19 -0.05 -4.19 6.52
N GLY A 20 -0.69 -4.87 5.56
CA GLY A 20 -1.28 -4.24 4.37
C GLY A 20 -2.34 -3.19 4.72
N LEU A 21 -3.23 -3.50 5.68
CA LEU A 21 -4.21 -2.54 6.18
C LEU A 21 -3.56 -1.34 6.86
N THR A 22 -2.53 -1.59 7.68
CA THR A 22 -1.79 -0.53 8.38
C THR A 22 -1.13 0.43 7.41
N VAL A 23 -0.49 -0.12 6.36
CA VAL A 23 0.15 0.68 5.31
C VAL A 23 -0.89 1.46 4.51
N ALA A 24 -2.00 0.84 4.11
CA ALA A 24 -3.06 1.51 3.37
C ALA A 24 -3.63 2.72 4.15
N LEU A 25 -3.83 2.60 5.46
CA LEU A 25 -4.30 3.69 6.31
C LEU A 25 -3.25 4.81 6.46
N ALA A 26 -1.96 4.46 6.52
CA ALA A 26 -0.88 5.43 6.61
C ALA A 26 -0.71 6.26 5.32
N LEU A 27 -1.01 5.68 4.15
CA LEU A 27 -0.85 6.33 2.84
C LEU A 27 -1.94 7.36 2.53
N VAL A 28 -3.12 7.30 3.18
CA VAL A 28 -4.22 8.25 2.95
C VAL A 28 -3.79 9.70 3.20
N PRO A 29 -3.27 10.08 4.39
CA PRO A 29 -2.81 11.44 4.64
C PRO A 29 -1.62 11.86 3.75
N GLU A 30 -0.74 10.92 3.38
CA GLU A 30 0.41 11.20 2.50
C GLU A 30 -0.03 11.57 1.08
N ALA A 31 -0.94 10.78 0.49
CA ALA A 31 -1.49 11.03 -0.84
C ALA A 31 -2.28 12.34 -0.90
N VAL A 32 -3.03 12.65 0.17
CA VAL A 32 -3.77 13.90 0.31
C VAL A 32 -2.82 15.09 0.40
N ALA A 33 -1.75 14.99 1.19
CA ALA A 33 -0.74 16.04 1.32
C ALA A 33 -0.02 16.31 -0.01
N PHE A 34 0.35 15.27 -0.76
CA PHE A 34 0.99 15.43 -2.08
C PHE A 34 0.05 16.03 -3.13
N ALA A 35 -1.23 15.69 -3.11
CA ALA A 35 -2.20 16.32 -3.99
C ALA A 35 -2.32 17.83 -3.71
N PHE A 36 -2.34 18.24 -2.43
CA PHE A 36 -2.33 19.65 -2.07
C PHE A 36 -1.06 20.37 -2.52
N VAL A 37 0.12 19.75 -2.39
CA VAL A 37 1.39 20.32 -2.88
C VAL A 37 1.39 20.45 -4.41
N ALA A 38 0.81 19.49 -5.12
CA ALA A 38 0.73 19.48 -6.57
C ALA A 38 -0.39 20.38 -7.15
N GLY A 39 -1.22 20.99 -6.29
CA GLY A 39 -2.33 21.85 -6.72
C GLY A 39 -3.46 21.12 -7.46
N ILE A 40 -3.57 19.81 -7.25
CA ILE A 40 -4.61 18.94 -7.83
C ILE A 40 -5.60 18.47 -6.75
N ASP A 41 -6.78 18.05 -7.17
CA ASP A 41 -7.80 17.52 -6.26
C ASP A 41 -7.24 16.32 -5.45
N PRO A 42 -7.41 16.31 -4.11
CA PRO A 42 -6.97 15.21 -3.23
C PRO A 42 -7.48 13.83 -3.64
N LEU A 43 -8.65 13.78 -4.27
CA LEU A 43 -9.23 12.57 -4.84
C LEU A 43 -8.30 11.91 -5.87
N VAL A 44 -7.63 12.71 -6.70
CA VAL A 44 -6.69 12.23 -7.71
C VAL A 44 -5.44 11.62 -7.05
N GLY A 45 -4.96 12.23 -5.96
CA GLY A 45 -3.87 11.66 -5.15
C GLY A 45 -4.24 10.30 -4.57
N LEU A 46 -5.46 10.16 -4.04
CA LEU A 46 -5.94 8.90 -3.47
C LEU A 46 -6.14 7.82 -4.54
N TYR A 47 -6.66 8.16 -5.71
CA TYR A 47 -6.76 7.23 -6.84
C TYR A 47 -5.39 6.76 -7.33
N GLY A 48 -4.41 7.66 -7.37
CA GLY A 48 -3.02 7.32 -7.71
C GLY A 48 -2.39 6.37 -6.68
N ALA A 49 -2.56 6.66 -5.39
CA ALA A 49 -2.07 5.79 -4.31
C ALA A 49 -2.70 4.39 -4.36
N PHE A 50 -3.99 4.30 -4.71
CA PHE A 50 -4.69 3.02 -4.84
C PHE A 50 -4.24 2.22 -6.07
N MET A 51 -4.08 2.86 -7.24
CA MET A 51 -3.61 2.16 -8.46
C MET A 51 -2.17 1.67 -8.37
N MET A 52 -1.32 2.37 -7.61
CA MET A 52 0.09 1.98 -7.43
C MET A 52 0.31 1.00 -6.27
N GLY A 53 -0.62 0.95 -5.31
CA GLY A 53 -0.53 0.08 -4.13
C GLY A 53 -1.09 -1.34 -4.32
N ILE A 54 -1.79 -1.59 -5.43
CA ILE A 54 -2.22 -2.93 -5.90
C ILE A 54 -1.14 -3.52 -6.79
#